data_AF-A0A7V1WW67-F1
#
_entry.id   AF-A0A7V1WW67-F1
#
_cell.length_a   1.000
_cell.length_b   1.000
_cell.length_c   1.000
_cell.angle_alpha   90.00
_cell.angle_beta   90.00
_cell.angle_gamma   90.00
#
_symmetry.space_group_name_H-M   'P 1'
#
loop_
_entity.id
_entity.type
_entity.pdbx_description
1 polymer ?
#
loop_
_entity_poly.entity_id
_entity_poly.type
_entity_poly.pdbx_seq_one_letter_code
_entity_poly.pdbx_strand_id
1 'polypeptide(L)' 'MKYGRHQITAFLGADTQFEGSLSFKGIVRIDGRFKGDVKTEGTLIVGQTAVVECDVHAATIIV' A
#
# COMPACT_ATOMS: atom_id res chain seq x y z
N MET A 1 9.77 -27.01 -4.42
CA MET A 1 9.32 -25.87 -3.57
C MET A 1 8.84 -24.77 -4.51
N LYS A 2 7.53 -24.47 -4.53
CA LYS A 2 6.97 -23.48 -5.45
C LYS A 2 7.20 -22.09 -4.86
N TYR A 3 8.08 -21.29 -5.46
CA TYR A 3 8.14 -19.85 -5.19
C TYR A 3 6.80 -19.26 -5.65
N GLY A 4 5.85 -19.12 -4.71
CA GLY A 4 4.61 -18.40 -4.95
C GLY A 4 4.99 -16.98 -5.36
N ARG A 5 4.55 -16.56 -6.55
CA ARG A 5 4.65 -15.18 -7.01
C ARG A 5 4.22 -14.27 -5.85
N HIS A 6 5.07 -13.36 -5.41
CA HIS A 6 4.67 -12.27 -4.52
C HIS A 6 3.66 -11.41 -5.32
N GLN A 7 2.41 -11.85 -5.37
CA GLN A 7 1.36 -11.14 -6.08
C GLN A 7 0.97 -9.95 -5.23
N ILE A 8 1.30 -8.76 -5.73
CA ILE A 8 0.71 -7.51 -5.27
C ILE A 8 -0.80 -7.71 -5.29
N THR A 9 -1.42 -7.58 -4.12
CA THR A 9 -2.86 -7.76 -3.91
C THR A 9 -3.64 -6.57 -4.47
N ALA A 10 -3.11 -5.35 -4.32
CA ALA A 10 -3.64 -4.16 -4.96
C ALA A 10 -2.53 -3.15 -5.26
N PHE A 11 -2.75 -2.34 -6.31
CA PHE A 11 -1.82 -1.32 -6.77
C PHE A 11 -2.56 0.00 -6.99
N LEU A 12 -2.11 1.06 -6.34
CA LEU A 12 -2.56 2.43 -6.55
C LEU A 12 -1.54 3.15 -7.44
N GLY A 13 -1.85 3.36 -8.72
CA GLY A 13 -0.91 3.88 -9.71
C GLY A 13 -0.54 5.35 -9.54
N ALA A 14 0.53 5.79 -10.21
CA ALA A 14 1.07 7.16 -10.07
C ALA A 14 0.04 8.27 -10.38
N ASP A 15 -0.84 8.06 -11.35
CA ASP A 15 -1.86 9.04 -11.76
C ASP A 15 -3.20 8.87 -11.01
N THR A 16 -3.15 8.34 -9.79
CA THR A 16 -4.36 8.12 -8.98
C THR A 16 -4.27 8.86 -7.65
N GLN A 17 -5.44 9.30 -7.18
CA GLN A 17 -5.62 9.88 -5.85
C GLN A 17 -6.73 9.12 -5.13
N PHE A 18 -6.48 8.79 -3.87
CA PHE A 18 -7.45 8.16 -2.98
C PHE A 18 -7.48 8.90 -1.64
N GLU A 19 -8.70 9.17 -1.15
CA GLU A 19 -8.92 9.72 0.18
C GLU A 19 -9.89 8.85 0.97
N GLY A 20 -9.48 8.43 2.17
CA GLY A 20 -10.30 7.61 3.07
C GLY A 20 -9.50 6.56 3.82
N SER A 21 -10.19 5.51 4.28
CA SER A 21 -9.57 4.43 5.04
C SER A 21 -9.27 3.22 4.16
N LEU A 22 -8.06 2.69 4.25
CA LEU A 22 -7.59 1.52 3.51
C LEU A 22 -7.27 0.37 4.46
N SER A 23 -7.95 -0.76 4.27
CA SER A 23 -7.65 -2.01 4.96
C SER A 23 -7.50 -3.15 3.96
N PHE A 24 -6.49 -3.99 4.16
CA PHE A 24 -6.18 -5.07 3.23
C PHE A 24 -5.47 -6.23 3.92
N LYS A 25 -5.38 -7.35 3.19
CA LYS A 25 -4.51 -8.49 3.50
C LYS A 25 -3.49 -8.64 2.38
N GLY A 26 -2.31 -9.17 2.69
CA GLY A 26 -1.26 -9.38 1.69
C GLY A 26 -0.42 -8.12 1.46
N ILE A 27 -0.16 -7.78 0.19
CA ILE A 27 0.79 -6.73 -0.19
C ILE A 27 0.07 -5.67 -1.02
N VAL A 28 0.14 -4.40 -0.61
CA VAL A 28 -0.37 -3.27 -1.40
C VAL A 28 0.77 -2.33 -1.72
N ARG A 29 0.81 -1.85 -2.96
CA ARG A 29 1.76 -0.83 -3.42
C ARG A 29 1.04 0.44 -3.82
N ILE A 30 1.53 1.57 -3.32
CA ILE A 30 1.06 2.91 -3.65
C ILE A 30 2.16 3.64 -4.39
N ASP A 31 1.91 4.05 -5.62
CA ASP A 31 2.77 4.95 -6.41
C ASP A 31 2.11 6.34 -6.62
N GLY A 32 0.83 6.49 -6.27
CA GLY A 32 0.03 7.72 -6.39
C GLY A 32 -0.13 8.53 -5.10
N ARG A 33 -1.20 9.33 -5.03
CA ARG A 33 -1.54 10.16 -3.85
C ARG A 33 -2.53 9.44 -2.94
N PHE A 34 -2.21 9.32 -1.66
CA PHE A 34 -3.09 8.72 -0.67
C PHE A 34 -3.23 9.64 0.54
N LYS A 35 -4.47 9.84 1.02
CA LYS A 35 -4.76 10.58 2.26
C LYS A 35 -5.77 9.84 3.13
N GLY A 36 -5.54 9.77 4.44
CA GLY A 36 -6.51 9.20 5.40
C GLY A 36 -5.88 8.24 6.41
N ASP A 37 -6.28 6.97 6.40
CA ASP A 37 -5.84 5.96 7.39
C ASP A 37 -5.54 4.61 6.73
N VAL A 38 -4.48 3.93 7.16
CA VAL A 38 -4.14 2.57 6.70
C VAL A 38 -4.07 1.62 7.90
N LYS A 39 -4.82 0.52 7.84
CA LYS A 39 -4.76 -0.57 8.84
C LYS A 39 -4.63 -1.93 8.16
N THR A 40 -3.52 -2.63 8.43
CA THR A 40 -3.22 -3.92 7.81
C THR A 40 -2.32 -4.79 8.69
N GLU A 41 -2.47 -6.10 8.61
CA GLU A 41 -1.48 -7.07 9.10
C GLU A 41 -0.49 -7.47 8.01
N GLY A 42 -0.61 -6.87 6.82
CA GLY A 42 0.19 -7.14 5.65
C GLY A 42 1.33 -6.14 5.43
N THR A 43 1.79 -6.07 4.19
CA THR A 43 2.86 -5.18 3.75
C THR A 43 2.31 -4.01 2.94
N LEU A 44 2.65 -2.79 3.35
CA LEU A 44 2.47 -1.59 2.54
C LEU A 44 3.80 -1.23 1.86
N ILE A 45 3.77 -1.03 0.54
CA ILE A 45 4.90 -0.54 -0.24
C ILE A 45 4.57 0.87 -0.71
N VAL A 46 5.40 1.84 -0.34
CA VAL A 46 5.35 3.22 -0.83
C VAL A 46 6.36 3.32 -1.96
N GLY A 47 5.87 3.55 -3.18
CA GLY A 47 6.71 3.70 -4.36
C GLY A 47 7.36 5.08 -4.44
N GLN A 48 8.35 5.19 -5.31
CA GLN A 48 9.19 6.39 -5.43
C GLN A 48 8.41 7.68 -5.74
N THR A 49 7.28 7.60 -6.43
CA THR A 49 6.44 8.75 -6.82
C THR A 49 5.28 9.01 -5.86
N ALA A 50 5.13 8.18 -4.82
CA ALA A 50 3.98 8.24 -3.95
C ALA A 50 4.02 9.44 -3.01
N VAL A 51 2.85 10.03 -2.75
CA VAL A 51 2.65 11.03 -1.70
C VAL A 51 1.57 10.49 -0.77
N VAL A 52 1.96 10.19 0.47
CA VAL A 52 1.11 9.51 1.44
C VAL A 52 0.97 10.38 2.69
N GLU A 53 -0.23 10.88 2.92
CA GLU A 53 -0.60 11.71 4.08
C GLU A 53 -1.63 10.94 4.94
N CYS A 54 -1.16 9.99 5.75
CA CYS A 54 -2.05 9.17 6.58
C CYS A 54 -1.38 8.62 7.85
N ASP A 55 -2.21 8.18 8.79
CA ASP A 55 -1.78 7.33 9.91
C ASP A 55 -1.70 5.87 9.43
N VAL A 56 -0.52 5.27 9.54
CA VAL A 56 -0.27 3.90 9.05
C VAL A 56 -0.01 2.95 10.20
N HIS A 57 -0.86 1.92 10.28
CA HIS A 57 -0.62 0.73 11.10
C HIS A 57 -0.50 -0.48 10.17
N ALA A 58 0.73 -0.95 9.99
CA ALA A 58 1.05 -2.10 9.15
C ALA A 58 2.06 -3.03 9.84
N ALA A 59 2.06 -4.31 9.49
CA ALA A 59 3.08 -5.25 9.97
C ALA A 59 4.45 -4.93 9.35
N THR A 60 4.46 -4.60 8.06
CA THR A 60 5.67 -4.18 7.33
C THR A 60 5.37 -2.97 6.47
N ILE A 61 6.27 -1.99 6.49
CA ILE A 61 6.25 -0.83 5.60
C ILE A 61 7.58 -0.79 4.86
N ILE A 62 7.52 -0.64 3.54
CA ILE A 62 8.66 -0.45 2.65
C ILE A 62 8.51 0.93 1.99
N VAL A 63 9.56 1.75 2.03
CA VAL A 63 9.62 3.11 1.44
C VAL A 63 10.84 3.23 0.54
#